data_AF-A0A934TS63-F1
#
_entry.id   AF-A0A934TS63-F1
#
_cell.length_a   1.000
_cell.length_b   1.000
_cell.length_c   1.000
_cell.angle_alpha   90.00
_cell.angle_beta   90.00
_cell.angle_gamma   90.00
#
_symmetry.space_group_name_H-M   'P 1'
#
loop_
_entity.id
_entity.type
_entity.pdbx_description
1 polymer ?
#
loop_
_entity_poly.entity_id
_entity_poly.type
_entity_poly.pdbx_seq_one_letter_code
_entity_poly.pdbx_strand_id
1 'polypeptide(L)'
;MGARIHITKLAAADRQLRAAMRMYFAEEDELAIHTVAYAAYGLLRDLKAERGLDEAADTYLASIFYVVRDYRRGALPMHLANDPDFMAAVAALADQIPIGPDSKYRDFSATASPEAVRHFWRQRGKIANFLKHADRDPAEALVEDDLDNLVLLLQAYSAYRDLARTACTNEGTVFELYIGSSDFPIREPESTVGKMCSMLASHPESERRSVCMQLIRELNAQEIDP
;
A
#
# COMPACT_ATOMS: atom_id res chain seq x y z
N MET A 1 -27.63 -27.89 -10.82
CA MET A 1 -26.53 -27.47 -11.71
C MET A 1 -25.75 -26.37 -10.99
N GLY A 2 -24.49 -26.62 -10.64
CA GLY A 2 -23.64 -25.60 -10.04
C GLY A 2 -23.17 -24.60 -11.10
N ALA A 3 -23.31 -23.31 -10.82
CA ALA A 3 -22.73 -22.27 -11.68
C ALA A 3 -21.20 -22.40 -11.68
N ARG A 4 -20.58 -22.39 -12.86
CA ARG A 4 -19.12 -22.36 -13.00
C ARG A 4 -18.68 -20.91 -13.18
N ILE A 5 -17.76 -20.46 -12.33
CA ILE A 5 -17.12 -19.15 -12.46
C ILE A 5 -15.72 -19.37 -13.01
N HIS A 6 -15.44 -18.82 -14.20
CA HIS A 6 -14.08 -18.73 -14.72
C HIS A 6 -13.46 -17.42 -14.24
N ILE A 7 -12.41 -17.49 -13.42
CA ILE A 7 -11.73 -16.32 -12.86
C ILE A 7 -10.22 -16.48 -13.04
N THR A 8 -9.55 -15.40 -13.46
CA THR A 8 -8.09 -15.34 -13.54
C THR A 8 -7.49 -14.99 -12.18
N LYS A 9 -6.20 -15.30 -11.94
CA LYS A 9 -5.50 -14.90 -10.71
C LYS A 9 -5.62 -13.38 -10.46
N LEU A 10 -5.46 -12.56 -11.51
CA LEU A 10 -5.55 -11.10 -11.40
C LEU A 10 -6.97 -10.63 -11.03
N ALA A 11 -8.01 -11.23 -11.63
CA ALA A 11 -9.39 -10.90 -11.30
C ALA A 11 -9.78 -11.37 -9.88
N ALA A 12 -9.22 -12.49 -9.41
CA ALA A 12 -9.40 -12.94 -8.03
C ALA A 12 -8.73 -11.98 -7.03
N ALA A 13 -7.49 -11.58 -7.31
CA ALA A 13 -6.74 -10.62 -6.51
C ALA A 13 -7.44 -9.25 -6.46
N ASP A 14 -7.92 -8.75 -7.59
CA ASP A 14 -8.71 -7.50 -7.67
C ASP A 14 -9.91 -7.53 -6.72
N ARG A 15 -10.71 -8.59 -6.78
CA ARG A 15 -11.90 -8.74 -5.93
C ARG A 15 -11.55 -8.80 -4.44
N GLN A 16 -10.49 -9.53 -4.09
CA GLN A 16 -10.02 -9.64 -2.71
C GLN A 16 -9.47 -8.31 -2.20
N LEU A 17 -8.66 -7.59 -3.01
CA LEU A 17 -8.12 -6.30 -2.65
C LEU A 17 -9.22 -5.25 -2.43
N ARG A 18 -10.20 -5.17 -3.34
CA ARG A 18 -11.37 -4.30 -3.17
C ARG A 18 -12.16 -4.63 -1.92
N ALA A 19 -12.33 -5.92 -1.61
CA ALA A 19 -12.99 -6.33 -0.38
C ALA A 19 -12.21 -5.87 0.86
N ALA A 20 -10.89 -6.13 0.91
CA ALA A 20 -10.06 -5.71 2.02
C ALA A 20 -10.03 -4.19 2.22
N MET A 21 -9.99 -3.39 1.15
CA MET A 21 -10.09 -1.93 1.23
C MET A 21 -11.43 -1.47 1.84
N ARG A 22 -12.55 -2.10 1.44
CA ARG A 22 -13.87 -1.79 2.03
C ARG A 22 -13.92 -2.17 3.51
N MET A 23 -13.40 -3.34 3.88
CA MET A 23 -13.33 -3.77 5.28
C MET A 23 -12.48 -2.80 6.11
N TYR A 24 -11.34 -2.35 5.58
CA TYR A 24 -10.48 -1.37 6.23
C TYR A 24 -11.18 -0.03 6.47
N PHE A 25 -11.85 0.52 5.46
CA PHE A 25 -12.58 1.77 5.60
C PHE A 25 -13.86 1.67 6.43
N ALA A 26 -14.44 0.48 6.51
CA ALA A 26 -15.56 0.19 7.40
C ALA A 26 -15.12 -0.15 8.84
N GLU A 27 -13.81 -0.11 9.14
CA GLU A 27 -13.25 -0.45 10.44
C GLU A 27 -13.72 -1.82 10.93
N GLU A 28 -13.72 -2.80 10.02
CA GLU A 28 -13.98 -4.20 10.36
C GLU A 28 -12.80 -4.82 11.14
N ASP A 29 -12.94 -6.10 11.51
CA ASP A 29 -11.92 -6.84 12.25
C ASP A 29 -10.55 -6.83 11.55
N GLU A 30 -9.52 -6.37 12.27
CA GLU A 30 -8.16 -6.17 11.75
C GLU A 30 -7.54 -7.49 11.26
N LEU A 31 -7.84 -8.62 11.90
CA LEU A 31 -7.33 -9.92 11.47
C LEU A 31 -8.02 -10.39 10.17
N ALA A 32 -9.32 -10.13 10.02
CA ALA A 32 -10.07 -10.41 8.81
C ALA A 32 -9.58 -9.57 7.63
N ILE A 33 -9.37 -8.26 7.85
CA ILE A 33 -8.77 -7.35 6.85
C ILE A 33 -7.41 -7.90 6.41
N HIS A 34 -6.54 -8.22 7.36
CA HIS A 34 -5.20 -8.73 7.09
C HIS A 34 -5.24 -10.00 6.24
N THR A 35 -6.11 -10.93 6.62
CA THR A 35 -6.23 -12.23 5.94
C THR A 35 -6.64 -12.06 4.47
N VAL A 36 -7.64 -11.21 4.21
CA VAL A 36 -8.12 -10.97 2.84
C VAL A 36 -7.08 -10.18 2.02
N ALA A 37 -6.47 -9.16 2.61
CA ALA A 37 -5.41 -8.37 1.97
C ALA A 37 -4.19 -9.25 1.64
N TYR A 38 -3.77 -10.11 2.56
CA TYR A 38 -2.61 -10.98 2.38
C TYR A 38 -2.87 -12.05 1.30
N ALA A 39 -4.10 -12.56 1.22
CA ALA A 39 -4.50 -13.46 0.13
C ALA A 39 -4.42 -12.76 -1.24
N ALA A 40 -4.92 -11.52 -1.35
CA ALA A 40 -4.81 -10.72 -2.56
C ALA A 40 -3.33 -10.49 -2.93
N TYR A 41 -2.53 -10.06 -1.96
CA TYR A 41 -1.10 -9.78 -2.14
C TYR A 41 -0.33 -11.02 -2.60
N GLY A 42 -0.64 -12.19 -2.03
CA GLY A 42 -0.05 -13.48 -2.45
C GLY A 42 -0.26 -13.77 -3.93
N LEU A 43 -1.46 -13.56 -4.46
CA LEU A 43 -1.73 -13.73 -5.89
C LEU A 43 -0.99 -12.71 -6.75
N LEU A 44 -0.90 -11.46 -6.30
CA LEU A 44 -0.25 -10.38 -7.05
C LEU A 44 1.25 -10.56 -7.12
N ARG A 45 1.92 -10.89 -6.01
CA ARG A 45 3.37 -11.13 -6.02
C ARG A 45 3.75 -12.33 -6.89
N ASP A 46 2.93 -13.38 -6.90
CA ASP A 46 3.16 -14.55 -7.74
C ASP A 46 3.06 -14.18 -9.22
N LEU A 47 2.06 -13.36 -9.58
CA LEU A 47 1.90 -12.83 -10.94
C LEU A 47 3.03 -11.87 -11.34
N LYS A 48 3.55 -11.06 -10.41
CA LYS A 48 4.72 -10.20 -10.65
C LYS A 48 5.95 -11.05 -10.97
N ALA A 49 6.21 -12.07 -10.16
CA ALA A 49 7.31 -13.00 -10.39
C ALA A 49 7.19 -13.73 -11.75
N GLU A 50 5.99 -14.18 -12.13
CA GLU A 50 5.72 -14.78 -13.44
C GLU A 50 6.00 -13.82 -14.62
N ARG A 51 5.95 -12.50 -14.40
CA ARG A 51 6.26 -11.46 -15.39
C ARG A 51 7.70 -10.92 -15.29
N GLY A 52 8.54 -11.51 -14.45
CA GLY A 52 9.93 -11.09 -14.27
C GLY A 52 10.11 -9.82 -13.44
N LEU A 53 9.09 -9.42 -12.67
CA LEU A 53 9.18 -8.32 -11.71
C LEU A 53 9.61 -8.85 -10.33
N ASP A 54 10.35 -8.03 -9.57
CA ASP A 54 10.84 -8.37 -8.23
C ASP A 54 10.14 -7.48 -7.20
N GLU A 55 9.14 -8.05 -6.54
CA GLU A 55 8.33 -7.35 -5.53
C GLU A 55 9.15 -6.76 -4.38
N ALA A 56 10.22 -7.46 -3.96
CA ALA A 56 11.07 -6.95 -2.88
C ALA A 56 11.89 -5.76 -3.36
N ALA A 57 12.51 -5.87 -4.54
CA ALA A 57 13.27 -4.77 -5.13
C ALA A 57 12.39 -3.54 -5.43
N ASP A 58 11.21 -3.75 -5.99
CA ASP A 58 10.26 -2.67 -6.31
C ASP A 58 9.81 -1.93 -5.05
N THR A 59 9.51 -2.66 -3.98
CA THR A 59 9.13 -2.05 -2.70
C THR A 59 10.28 -1.23 -2.10
N TYR A 60 11.51 -1.78 -2.09
CA TYR A 60 12.68 -1.04 -1.61
C TYR A 60 12.95 0.20 -2.46
N LEU A 61 12.80 0.09 -3.78
CA LEU A 61 12.93 1.23 -4.70
C LEU A 61 11.91 2.31 -4.37
N ALA A 62 10.63 1.96 -4.18
CA ALA A 62 9.59 2.92 -3.81
C ALA A 62 9.94 3.67 -2.52
N SER A 63 10.29 2.93 -1.46
CA SER A 63 10.67 3.54 -0.18
C SER A 63 11.87 4.49 -0.31
N ILE A 64 12.96 4.05 -0.96
CA ILE A 64 14.17 4.86 -1.13
C ILE A 64 13.90 6.06 -2.03
N PHE A 65 13.17 5.86 -3.13
CA PHE A 65 12.90 6.89 -4.10
C PHE A 65 12.14 8.06 -3.50
N TYR A 66 11.04 7.78 -2.82
CA TYR A 66 10.21 8.84 -2.23
C TYR A 66 10.96 9.54 -1.09
N VAL A 67 11.66 8.80 -0.23
CA VAL A 67 12.39 9.41 0.89
C VAL A 67 13.54 10.31 0.41
N VAL A 68 14.33 9.88 -0.57
CA VAL A 68 15.46 10.67 -1.09
C VAL A 68 14.97 11.88 -1.88
N ARG A 69 13.94 11.71 -2.71
CA ARG A 69 13.36 12.80 -3.48
C ARG A 69 12.78 13.87 -2.56
N ASP A 70 12.00 13.47 -1.56
CA ASP A 70 11.30 14.40 -0.69
C ASP A 70 12.26 15.04 0.33
N TYR A 71 13.32 14.33 0.73
CA TYR A 71 14.49 14.92 1.42
C TYR A 71 15.10 16.07 0.61
N ARG A 72 15.41 15.84 -0.68
CA ARG A 72 15.99 16.86 -1.56
C ARG A 72 15.05 18.03 -1.84
N ARG A 73 13.74 17.84 -1.67
CA ARG A 73 12.73 18.91 -1.77
C ARG A 73 12.53 19.68 -0.46
N GLY A 74 13.07 19.19 0.66
CA GLY A 74 12.75 19.71 1.98
C GLY A 74 11.29 19.46 2.38
N ALA A 75 10.70 18.38 1.87
CA ALA A 75 9.27 18.04 2.01
C ALA A 75 9.04 16.75 2.81
N LEU A 76 10.04 16.28 3.57
CA LEU A 76 9.85 15.16 4.48
C LEU A 76 8.85 15.52 5.58
N PRO A 77 7.99 14.58 6.00
CA PRO A 77 7.14 14.74 7.18
C PRO A 77 7.94 15.17 8.42
N MET A 78 7.37 16.05 9.24
CA MET A 78 8.06 16.62 10.42
C MET A 78 8.65 15.56 11.37
N HIS A 79 7.94 14.46 11.62
CA HIS A 79 8.42 13.42 12.52
C HIS A 79 9.69 12.72 11.99
N LEU A 80 9.82 12.55 10.67
CA LEU A 80 11.02 12.04 10.02
C LEU A 80 12.13 13.10 9.97
N ALA A 81 11.77 14.34 9.63
CA ALA A 81 12.72 15.44 9.56
C ALA A 81 13.36 15.80 10.91
N ASN A 82 12.67 15.48 12.02
CA ASN A 82 13.13 15.71 13.38
C ASN A 82 13.95 14.54 13.97
N ASP A 83 14.07 13.41 13.26
CA ASP A 83 14.90 12.28 13.67
C ASP A 83 16.33 12.44 13.10
N PRO A 84 17.34 12.78 13.92
CA PRO A 84 18.70 13.04 13.43
C PRO A 84 19.37 11.82 12.82
N ASP A 85 19.12 10.62 13.38
CA ASP A 85 19.73 9.38 12.93
C ASP A 85 19.15 8.97 11.57
N PHE A 86 17.82 9.10 11.43
CA PHE A 86 17.14 8.93 10.15
C PHE A 86 17.64 9.92 9.10
N MET A 87 17.72 11.21 9.44
CA MET A 87 18.17 12.25 8.50
C MET A 87 19.63 12.04 8.07
N ALA A 88 20.51 11.60 8.96
CA ALA A 88 21.89 11.24 8.61
C ALA A 88 21.92 10.05 7.63
N ALA A 89 21.11 9.02 7.86
CA ALA A 89 21.00 7.87 6.96
C ALA A 89 20.45 8.26 5.57
N VAL A 90 19.41 9.09 5.52
CA VAL A 90 18.82 9.58 4.27
C VAL A 90 19.80 10.48 3.52
N ALA A 91 20.55 11.35 4.20
CA ALA A 91 21.58 12.17 3.57
C ALA A 91 22.68 11.31 2.93
N ALA A 92 23.18 10.30 3.65
CA ALA A 92 24.18 9.37 3.14
C ALA A 92 23.69 8.56 1.93
N LEU A 93 22.41 8.17 1.92
CA LEU A 93 21.78 7.53 0.75
C LEU A 93 21.61 8.50 -0.41
N ALA A 94 21.17 9.73 -0.13
CA ALA A 94 20.97 10.75 -1.14
C ALA A 94 22.28 11.08 -1.87
N ASP A 95 23.43 11.05 -1.20
CA ASP A 95 24.74 11.29 -1.85
C ASP A 95 25.16 10.18 -2.82
N GLN A 96 24.63 8.96 -2.63
CA GLN A 96 25.02 7.78 -3.42
C GLN A 96 24.10 7.51 -4.61
N ILE A 97 22.89 8.09 -4.63
CA ILE A 97 21.83 7.71 -5.56
C ILE A 97 21.39 8.92 -6.42
N PRO A 98 21.25 8.77 -7.75
CA PRO A 98 20.95 9.89 -8.66
C PRO A 98 19.46 10.28 -8.70
N ILE A 99 18.77 10.29 -7.55
CA ILE A 99 17.34 10.63 -7.46
C ILE A 99 17.20 12.11 -7.11
N GLY A 100 16.99 12.98 -8.10
CA GLY A 100 16.81 14.42 -7.93
C GLY A 100 15.38 14.81 -7.50
N PRO A 101 15.15 16.10 -7.18
CA PRO A 101 13.82 16.60 -6.80
C PRO A 101 12.80 16.42 -7.92
N ASP A 102 13.20 16.42 -9.20
CA ASP A 102 12.28 16.27 -10.34
C ASP A 102 12.33 14.89 -11.00
N SER A 103 13.08 13.95 -10.40
CA SER A 103 13.13 12.57 -10.86
C SER A 103 11.74 11.93 -10.87
N LYS A 104 11.46 11.09 -11.87
CA LYS A 104 10.21 10.34 -11.96
C LYS A 104 10.48 8.89 -11.56
N TYR A 105 9.58 8.31 -10.79
CA TYR A 105 9.72 6.94 -10.25
C TYR A 105 10.03 5.92 -11.34
N ARG A 106 9.29 6.01 -12.47
CA ARG A 106 9.43 5.12 -13.63
C ARG A 106 10.79 5.15 -14.34
N ASP A 107 11.64 6.14 -14.02
CA ASP A 107 12.96 6.28 -14.64
C ASP A 107 14.02 5.43 -13.91
N PHE A 108 13.63 4.74 -12.83
CA PHE A 108 14.51 3.93 -11.99
C PHE A 108 14.05 2.47 -11.93
N SER A 109 15.02 1.58 -11.75
CA SER A 109 14.81 0.18 -11.41
C SER A 109 15.81 -0.22 -10.33
N ALA A 110 15.50 -1.26 -9.57
CA ALA A 110 16.36 -1.76 -8.52
C ALA A 110 16.51 -3.28 -8.61
N THR A 111 17.56 -3.77 -7.95
CA THR A 111 17.73 -5.19 -7.63
C THR A 111 17.95 -5.30 -6.14
N ALA A 112 17.41 -6.36 -5.53
CA ALA A 112 17.60 -6.63 -4.11
C ALA A 112 18.61 -7.76 -3.92
N SER A 113 19.45 -7.66 -2.90
CA SER A 113 20.34 -8.76 -2.53
C SER A 113 19.53 -9.96 -2.03
N PRO A 114 20.03 -11.20 -2.14
CA PRO A 114 19.33 -12.37 -1.61
C PRO A 114 19.00 -12.27 -0.12
N GLU A 115 19.83 -11.56 0.65
CA GLU A 115 19.59 -11.31 2.07
C GLU A 115 18.44 -10.31 2.29
N ALA A 116 18.42 -9.20 1.54
CA ALA A 116 17.33 -8.24 1.58
C ALA A 116 16.00 -8.89 1.19
N VAL A 117 15.99 -9.71 0.14
CA VAL A 117 14.80 -10.48 -0.28
C VAL A 117 14.34 -11.45 0.82
N ARG A 118 15.25 -12.18 1.46
CA ARG A 118 14.90 -13.08 2.59
C ARG A 118 14.31 -12.31 3.77
N HIS A 119 14.93 -11.19 4.14
CA HIS A 119 14.44 -10.33 5.22
C HIS A 119 13.04 -9.79 4.90
N PHE A 120 12.86 -9.28 3.68
CA PHE A 120 11.59 -8.79 3.15
C PHE A 120 10.45 -9.82 3.33
N TRP A 121 10.67 -11.06 2.90
CA TRP A 121 9.65 -12.11 2.98
C TRP A 121 9.43 -12.64 4.39
N ARG A 122 10.47 -12.68 5.22
CA ARG A 122 10.34 -13.09 6.63
C ARG A 122 9.37 -12.19 7.39
N GLN A 123 9.52 -10.87 7.22
CA GLN A 123 8.65 -9.90 7.89
C GLN A 123 7.19 -10.04 7.44
N ARG A 124 6.96 -10.13 6.13
CA ARG A 124 5.61 -10.23 5.55
C ARG A 124 4.91 -11.56 5.80
N GLY A 125 5.68 -12.62 6.04
CA GLY A 125 5.13 -13.93 6.39
C GLY A 125 4.77 -14.09 7.87
N LYS A 126 5.14 -13.14 8.75
CA LYS A 126 5.06 -13.29 10.21
C LYS A 126 3.65 -13.69 10.68
N ILE A 127 2.64 -12.90 10.32
CA ILE A 127 1.25 -13.12 10.74
C ILE A 127 0.68 -14.41 10.15
N ALA A 128 0.86 -14.63 8.85
CA ALA A 128 0.39 -15.85 8.19
C ALA A 128 1.06 -17.11 8.77
N ASN A 129 2.30 -17.01 9.26
CA ASN A 129 2.97 -18.11 9.93
C ASN A 129 2.45 -18.29 11.35
N PHE A 130 2.26 -17.22 12.12
CA PHE A 130 1.61 -17.27 13.43
C PHE A 130 0.26 -18.00 13.36
N LEU A 131 -0.62 -17.61 12.42
CA LEU A 131 -1.93 -18.24 12.25
C LEU A 131 -1.87 -19.74 11.91
N LYS A 132 -0.83 -20.21 11.22
CA LYS A 132 -0.64 -21.65 10.93
C LYS A 132 -0.20 -22.44 12.18
N HIS A 133 0.33 -21.76 13.19
CA HIS A 133 0.95 -22.35 14.36
C HIS A 133 0.26 -21.97 15.68
N ALA A 134 -0.76 -21.11 15.65
CA ALA A 134 -1.44 -20.59 16.84
C ALA A 134 -1.93 -21.68 17.81
N ASP A 135 -2.41 -22.83 17.31
CA ASP A 135 -2.85 -23.94 18.16
C ASP A 135 -1.71 -24.73 18.81
N ARG A 136 -0.47 -24.57 18.31
CA ARG A 136 0.73 -25.32 18.77
C ARG A 136 1.59 -24.53 19.75
N ASP A 137 1.44 -23.22 19.81
CA ASP A 137 2.16 -22.36 20.75
C ASP A 137 1.17 -21.45 21.50
N PRO A 138 0.53 -21.94 22.57
CA PRO A 138 -0.49 -21.20 23.31
C PRO A 138 0.07 -20.01 24.11
N ALA A 139 1.39 -19.85 24.18
CA ALA A 139 2.04 -18.69 24.81
C ALA A 139 2.40 -17.61 23.77
N GLU A 140 2.40 -17.94 22.48
CA GLU A 140 2.60 -16.99 21.41
C GLU A 140 1.31 -16.18 21.22
N ALA A 141 1.42 -14.86 21.30
CA ALA A 141 0.31 -13.94 21.07
C ALA A 141 0.66 -13.04 19.89
N LEU A 142 -0.36 -12.72 19.09
CA LEU A 142 -0.23 -11.68 18.08
C LEU A 142 -0.29 -10.32 18.77
N VAL A 143 0.72 -9.49 18.56
CA VAL A 143 0.65 -8.08 18.95
C VAL A 143 -0.22 -7.37 17.92
N GLU A 144 -1.22 -6.61 18.34
CA GLU A 144 -2.11 -5.89 17.43
C GLU A 144 -1.33 -4.94 16.51
N ASP A 145 -0.29 -4.29 17.03
CA ASP A 145 0.62 -3.44 16.25
C ASP A 145 1.38 -4.18 15.13
N ASP A 146 1.46 -5.52 15.16
CA ASP A 146 2.02 -6.29 14.06
C ASP A 146 1.07 -6.33 12.84
N LEU A 147 -0.24 -6.12 13.03
CA LEU A 147 -1.28 -6.07 12.00
C LEU A 147 -1.26 -4.72 11.26
N ASP A 148 -0.16 -4.40 10.58
CA ASP A 148 -0.07 -3.17 9.77
C ASP A 148 -0.83 -3.33 8.44
N ASN A 149 -2.15 -3.27 8.54
CA ASN A 149 -3.07 -3.45 7.42
C ASN A 149 -2.96 -2.33 6.39
N LEU A 150 -2.62 -1.11 6.80
CA LEU A 150 -2.42 0.00 5.88
C LEU A 150 -1.21 -0.27 4.97
N VAL A 151 -0.08 -0.69 5.55
CA VAL A 151 1.12 -1.04 4.78
C VAL A 151 0.88 -2.25 3.89
N LEU A 152 0.17 -3.28 4.37
CA LEU A 152 -0.15 -4.44 3.55
C LEU A 152 -1.08 -4.08 2.37
N LEU A 153 -2.10 -3.26 2.61
CA LEU A 153 -3.00 -2.77 1.55
C LEU A 153 -2.24 -1.91 0.54
N LEU A 154 -1.34 -1.05 0.99
CA LEU A 154 -0.49 -0.24 0.11
C LEU A 154 0.39 -1.14 -0.77
N GLN A 155 1.03 -2.16 -0.21
CA GLN A 155 1.84 -3.12 -0.97
C GLN A 155 1.00 -3.89 -1.98
N ALA A 156 -0.15 -4.42 -1.55
CA ALA A 156 -1.07 -5.12 -2.44
C ALA A 156 -1.56 -4.22 -3.58
N TYR A 157 -1.87 -2.97 -3.27
CA TYR A 157 -2.30 -2.00 -4.26
C TYR A 157 -1.19 -1.60 -5.24
N SER A 158 0.03 -1.36 -4.77
CA SER A 158 1.19 -1.12 -5.62
C SER A 158 1.45 -2.30 -6.56
N ALA A 159 1.47 -3.53 -6.04
CA ALA A 159 1.65 -4.74 -6.83
C ALA A 159 0.52 -4.93 -7.87
N TYR A 160 -0.72 -4.56 -7.51
CA TYR A 160 -1.84 -4.53 -8.45
C TYR A 160 -1.61 -3.52 -9.58
N ARG A 161 -1.18 -2.29 -9.26
CA ARG A 161 -0.93 -1.24 -10.26
C ARG A 161 0.18 -1.59 -11.23
N ASP A 162 1.20 -2.33 -10.80
CA ASP A 162 2.27 -2.82 -11.69
C ASP A 162 1.75 -3.85 -12.71
N LEU A 163 0.67 -4.57 -12.36
CA LEU A 163 0.12 -5.65 -13.17
C LEU A 163 -1.09 -5.22 -14.02
N ALA A 164 -1.90 -4.30 -13.51
CA ALA A 164 -3.15 -3.86 -14.10
C ALA A 164 -2.89 -2.88 -15.25
N ARG A 165 -3.59 -3.10 -16.37
CA ARG A 165 -3.57 -2.20 -17.54
C ARG A 165 -4.77 -1.24 -17.57
N THR A 166 -5.70 -1.42 -16.65
CA THR A 166 -6.96 -0.69 -16.57
C THR A 166 -6.88 0.45 -15.57
N ALA A 167 -7.83 1.38 -15.63
CA ALA A 167 -8.00 2.41 -14.62
C ALA A 167 -8.17 1.81 -13.22
N CYS A 168 -7.81 2.59 -12.21
CA CYS A 168 -8.02 2.23 -10.81
C CYS A 168 -9.52 2.02 -10.54
N THR A 169 -9.84 1.04 -9.69
CA THR A 169 -11.19 0.83 -9.19
C THR A 169 -11.60 2.00 -8.29
N ASN A 170 -12.90 2.15 -8.00
CA ASN A 170 -13.36 3.17 -7.06
C ASN A 170 -12.68 3.00 -5.69
N GLU A 171 -12.59 1.77 -5.18
CA GLU A 171 -11.88 1.47 -3.94
C GLU A 171 -10.40 1.87 -4.01
N GLY A 172 -9.71 1.52 -5.10
CA GLY A 172 -8.31 1.89 -5.29
C GLY A 172 -8.10 3.41 -5.39
N THR A 173 -9.00 4.11 -6.08
CA THR A 173 -8.97 5.58 -6.22
C THR A 173 -9.17 6.25 -4.86
N VAL A 174 -10.16 5.81 -4.07
CA VAL A 174 -10.39 6.32 -2.72
C VAL A 174 -9.22 5.97 -1.79
N PHE A 175 -8.63 4.80 -1.96
CA PHE A 175 -7.42 4.41 -1.21
C PHE A 175 -6.23 5.32 -1.53
N GLU A 176 -5.99 5.67 -2.79
CA GLU A 176 -4.97 6.67 -3.16
C GLU A 176 -5.23 8.04 -2.54
N LEU A 177 -6.48 8.50 -2.52
CA LEU A 177 -6.87 9.75 -1.87
C LEU A 177 -6.61 9.69 -0.36
N TYR A 178 -6.92 8.58 0.29
CA TYR A 178 -6.68 8.38 1.71
C TYR A 178 -5.18 8.47 2.05
N ILE A 179 -4.34 7.75 1.31
CA ILE A 179 -2.88 7.81 1.46
C ILE A 179 -2.38 9.24 1.22
N GLY A 180 -2.78 9.86 0.11
CA GLY A 180 -2.35 11.22 -0.24
C GLY A 180 -2.87 12.32 0.69
N SER A 181 -3.96 12.09 1.43
CA SER A 181 -4.45 13.01 2.46
C SER A 181 -3.61 12.97 3.75
N SER A 182 -2.81 11.92 3.91
CA SER A 182 -1.86 11.76 5.01
C SER A 182 -0.49 12.37 4.66
N ASP A 183 -0.26 12.73 3.39
CA ASP A 183 0.92 13.47 2.95
C ASP A 183 0.83 14.94 3.38
N PHE A 184 1.82 15.42 4.12
CA PHE A 184 1.94 16.84 4.46
C PHE A 184 3.33 17.37 4.08
N PRO A 185 3.44 18.35 3.15
CA PRO A 185 2.34 19.01 2.43
C PRO A 185 1.74 18.14 1.30
N ILE A 186 0.44 18.33 1.02
CA ILE A 186 -0.26 17.65 -0.07
C ILE A 186 0.38 17.98 -1.42
N ARG A 187 0.62 16.94 -2.22
CA ARG A 187 1.25 17.07 -3.53
C ARG A 187 0.29 17.70 -4.54
N GLU A 188 0.76 18.69 -5.29
CA GLU A 188 0.01 19.39 -6.36
C GLU A 188 -1.40 19.85 -5.88
N PRO A 189 -1.48 20.75 -4.88
CA PRO A 189 -2.73 21.08 -4.18
C PRO A 189 -3.81 21.67 -5.11
N GLU A 190 -3.39 22.31 -6.22
CA GLU A 190 -4.31 22.90 -7.19
C GLU A 190 -4.98 21.88 -8.14
N SER A 191 -4.42 20.67 -8.23
CA SER A 191 -5.00 19.60 -9.03
C SER A 191 -6.32 19.10 -8.43
N THR A 192 -7.17 18.46 -9.24
CA THR A 192 -8.41 17.85 -8.74
C THR A 192 -8.12 16.85 -7.61
N VAL A 193 -7.10 16.02 -7.78
CA VAL A 193 -6.66 15.05 -6.76
C VAL A 193 -6.17 15.77 -5.51
N GLY A 194 -5.34 16.82 -5.65
CA GLY A 194 -4.85 17.61 -4.53
C GLY A 194 -5.97 18.29 -3.72
N LYS A 195 -7.01 18.79 -4.41
CA LYS A 195 -8.22 19.34 -3.77
C LYS A 195 -9.00 18.27 -3.01
N MET A 196 -9.14 17.07 -3.57
CA MET A 196 -9.80 15.95 -2.90
C MET A 196 -9.01 15.46 -1.68
N CYS A 197 -7.69 15.34 -1.78
CA CYS A 197 -6.82 15.04 -0.64
C CYS A 197 -6.94 16.12 0.44
N SER A 198 -7.03 17.40 0.05
CA SER A 198 -7.18 18.52 0.99
C SER A 198 -8.52 18.49 1.70
N MET A 199 -9.59 18.16 0.97
CA MET A 199 -10.91 17.95 1.55
C MET A 199 -10.88 16.83 2.59
N LEU A 200 -10.32 15.67 2.24
CA LEU A 200 -10.21 14.55 3.17
C LEU A 200 -9.32 14.87 4.37
N ALA A 201 -8.21 15.57 4.15
CA ALA A 201 -7.29 16.00 5.21
C ALA A 201 -7.94 17.00 6.19
N SER A 202 -8.96 17.73 5.75
CA SER A 202 -9.71 18.67 6.61
C SER A 202 -10.61 17.98 7.63
N HIS A 203 -10.92 16.69 7.44
CA HIS A 203 -11.62 15.88 8.43
C HIS A 203 -10.66 15.39 9.53
N PRO A 204 -11.14 15.24 10.79
CA PRO A 204 -10.41 14.56 11.86
C PRO A 204 -9.96 13.17 11.41
N GLU A 205 -8.76 12.74 11.82
CA GLU A 205 -8.19 11.45 11.42
C GLU A 205 -9.13 10.26 11.71
N SER A 206 -9.81 10.31 12.86
CA SER A 206 -10.80 9.32 13.28
C SER A 206 -12.04 9.23 12.38
N GLU A 207 -12.32 10.25 11.57
CA GLU A 207 -13.46 10.28 10.66
C GLU A 207 -13.09 9.92 9.22
N ARG A 208 -11.81 10.02 8.84
CA ARG A 208 -11.37 9.87 7.44
C ARG A 208 -11.75 8.52 6.84
N ARG A 209 -11.63 7.42 7.59
CA ARG A 209 -12.02 6.07 7.11
C ARG A 209 -13.52 6.00 6.77
N SER A 210 -14.37 6.54 7.65
CA SER A 210 -15.82 6.61 7.42
C SER A 210 -16.19 7.44 6.17
N VAL A 211 -15.51 8.57 5.96
CA VAL A 211 -15.70 9.43 4.77
C VAL A 211 -15.30 8.69 3.51
N CYS A 212 -14.15 7.98 3.52
CA CYS A 212 -13.73 7.12 2.43
C CYS A 212 -14.76 6.02 2.14
N MET A 213 -15.32 5.39 3.17
CA MET A 213 -16.34 4.36 3.00
C MET A 213 -17.62 4.92 2.36
N GLN A 214 -18.05 6.11 2.74
CA GLN A 214 -19.18 6.80 2.11
C GLN A 214 -18.90 7.10 0.63
N LEU A 215 -17.73 7.65 0.33
CA LEU A 215 -17.34 7.96 -1.06
C LEU A 215 -17.32 6.70 -1.95
N ILE A 216 -16.82 5.58 -1.43
CA ILE A 216 -16.86 4.29 -2.15
C ILE A 216 -18.31 3.88 -2.47
N ARG A 217 -19.24 4.04 -1.52
CA ARG A 217 -20.65 3.70 -1.74
C ARG A 217 -21.28 4.57 -2.81
N GLU A 218 -21.02 5.88 -2.78
CA GLU A 218 -21.54 6.84 -3.76
C GLU A 218 -21.03 6.56 -5.17
N LEU A 219 -19.72 6.33 -5.32
CA LEU A 219 -19.11 6.00 -6.62
C LEU A 219 -19.64 4.68 -7.18
N ASN A 220 -19.72 3.64 -6.34
CA ASN A 220 -20.24 2.34 -6.76
C ASN A 220 -21.74 2.39 -7.12
N ALA A 221 -22.53 3.28 -6.51
CA ALA A 221 -23.93 3.47 -6.87
C ALA A 221 -24.08 4.11 -8.27
N GLN A 222 -23.18 5.03 -8.63
CA GLN A 222 -23.16 5.68 -9.95
C GLN A 222 -22.74 4.73 -11.09
N GLU A 223 -21.95 3.70 -10.82
CA GLU A 223 -21.62 2.67 -11.82
C GLU A 223 -22.79 1.74 -12.16
N ILE A 224 -23.81 1.65 -11.29
CA ILE A 224 -24.96 0.75 -11.45
C ILE A 224 -26.08 1.41 -12.26
N ASP A 225 -26.09 2.73 -12.40
CA ASP A 225 -27.12 3.50 -13.11
C ASP A 225 -26.55 4.06 -14.44
N PRO A 226 -26.73 3.36 -15.57
CA PRO A 226 -26.19 3.76 -16.88
C PRO A 226 -26.91 4.95 -17.54
#